data_AF-A0A498I9Q5-F1
#
_entry.id   AF-A0A498I9Q5-F1
#
_cell.length_a   1.000
_cell.length_b   1.000
_cell.length_c   1.000
_cell.angle_alpha   90.00
_cell.angle_beta   90.00
_cell.angle_gamma   90.00
#
_symmetry.space_group_name_H-M   'P 1'
#
loop_
_entity.id
_entity.type
_entity.pdbx_description
1 polymer ?
#
loop_
_entity_poly.entity_id
_entity_poly.type
_entity_poly.pdbx_seq_one_letter_code
_entity_poly.pdbx_strand_id
1 'polypeptide(L)' 'MKIDPIRNLGPFQFNKKIKVRVCRIWRPKVIGKDNTFGGLQCILVDEMLCWSDSFCKNVANVSKTTNGIRIVGKR' A
#
# COMPACT_ATOMS: atom_id res chain seq x y z
N MET A 1 15.20 -1.99 -14.12
CA MET A 1 14.27 -2.51 -13.09
C MET A 1 12.87 -1.99 -13.41
N LYS A 2 11.85 -2.87 -13.42
CA LYS A 2 10.46 -2.46 -13.70
C LYS A 2 9.79 -2.00 -12.41
N ILE A 3 9.27 -0.78 -12.39
CA ILE A 3 8.46 -0.24 -11.29
C ILE A 3 7.01 -0.46 -11.70
N ASP A 4 6.26 -1.19 -10.89
CA ASP A 4 4.85 -1.44 -11.12
C ASP A 4 4.01 -0.37 -10.40
N PRO A 5 2.99 0.19 -11.05
CA PRO A 5 2.11 1.16 -10.41
C PRO A 5 1.10 0.48 -9.49
N ILE A 6 0.53 1.22 -8.52
CA ILE A 6 -0.37 0.66 -7.50
C ILE A 6 -1.53 -0.13 -8.12
N ARG A 7 -2.13 0.34 -9.23
CA ARG A 7 -3.25 -0.33 -9.90
C ARG A 7 -2.94 -1.77 -10.34
N ASN A 8 -1.69 -2.03 -10.72
CA ASN A 8 -1.26 -3.31 -11.27
C ASN A 8 -0.99 -4.37 -10.19
N LEU A 9 -0.93 -3.99 -8.91
CA LEU A 9 -0.70 -4.95 -7.83
C LEU A 9 -1.92 -5.87 -7.69
N GLY A 10 -1.71 -7.18 -7.58
CA GLY A 10 -2.78 -8.15 -7.32
C GLY A 10 -2.58 -8.86 -5.98
N PRO A 11 -3.60 -9.56 -5.47
CA PRO A 11 -3.41 -10.48 -4.36
C PRO A 11 -2.40 -11.58 -4.75
N PHE A 12 -1.65 -12.09 -3.78
CA PHE A 12 -0.67 -13.17 -3.94
C PHE A 12 0.46 -12.92 -4.96
N GLN A 13 0.73 -11.65 -5.29
CA GLN A 13 1.88 -11.29 -6.11
C GLN A 13 3.11 -11.00 -5.25
N PHE A 14 4.21 -11.68 -5.54
CA PHE A 14 5.48 -11.51 -4.85
C PHE A 14 6.50 -10.77 -5.73
N ASN A 15 7.56 -10.23 -5.12
CA ASN A 15 8.68 -9.57 -5.81
C ASN A 15 8.32 -8.37 -6.70
N LYS A 16 7.21 -7.71 -6.41
CA LYS A 16 6.80 -6.46 -7.06
C LYS A 16 7.44 -5.25 -6.38
N LYS A 17 8.04 -4.36 -7.17
CA LYS A 17 8.62 -3.10 -6.68
C LYS A 17 7.75 -1.94 -7.13
N ILE A 18 7.41 -1.05 -6.20
CA ILE A 18 6.60 0.14 -6.44
C ILE A 18 7.34 1.38 -5.98
N LYS A 19 7.10 2.52 -6.65
CA LYS A 19 7.59 3.83 -6.24
C LYS A 19 6.39 4.65 -5.83
N VAL A 20 6.33 5.04 -4.56
CA VAL A 20 5.16 5.66 -3.95
C VAL A 20 5.60 6.71 -2.95
N ARG A 21 4.72 7.68 -2.68
CA ARG A 21 4.85 8.58 -1.53
C ARG A 21 4.02 8.02 -0.39
N VAL A 22 4.58 8.06 0.82
CA VAL A 22 3.85 7.66 2.03
C VAL A 22 3.15 8.90 2.57
N CYS A 23 1.81 8.91 2.56
CA CYS A 23 1.03 10.06 3.01
C CYS A 23 0.74 10.01 4.51
N ARG A 24 0.50 8.81 5.05
CA ARG A 24 0.19 8.64 6.48
C ARG A 24 0.62 7.27 6.94
N ILE A 25 1.20 7.19 8.13
CA ILE A 25 1.55 5.95 8.81
C ILE A 25 0.89 5.98 10.19
N TRP A 26 0.29 4.87 10.60
CA TRP A 26 -0.23 4.71 11.95
C TRP A 26 -0.10 3.27 12.43
N ARG A 27 -0.11 3.10 13.74
CA ARG A 27 -0.23 1.79 14.36
C ARG A 27 -1.73 1.48 14.52
N PRO A 28 -2.24 0.39 13.93
CA PRO A 28 -3.63 -0.01 14.14
C PRO A 28 -3.83 -0.36 15.61
N LYS A 29 -4.81 0.29 16.24
CA LYS A 29 -5.21 -0.01 17.61
C LYS A 29 -6.12 -1.25 17.57
N VAL A 30 -5.52 -2.44 17.55
CA VAL A 30 -6.28 -3.69 17.58
C VAL A 30 -6.65 -3.97 19.04
N ILE A 31 -7.92 -3.79 19.38
CA ILE A 31 -8.46 -4.11 20.70
C ILE A 31 -8.69 -5.62 20.76
N GLY A 32 -8.09 -6.31 21.73
CA GLY A 32 -8.37 -7.73 22.03
C GLY A 32 -7.41 -8.78 21.45
N LYS A 33 -6.22 -8.42 20.97
CA LYS A 33 -5.16 -9.39 20.67
C LYS A 33 -3.87 -9.06 21.40
N ASP A 34 -3.42 -10.01 22.20
CA ASP A 34 -2.22 -9.96 23.02
C ASP A 34 -0.99 -9.72 22.14
N ASN A 35 -0.36 -8.55 22.31
CA ASN A 35 1.04 -8.18 22.03
C ASN A 35 1.76 -8.67 20.75
N THR A 36 1.06 -9.25 19.79
CA THR A 36 1.57 -9.57 18.47
C THR A 36 1.46 -8.30 17.65
N PHE A 37 2.55 -7.53 17.62
CA PHE A 37 2.71 -6.30 16.83
C PHE A 37 1.86 -6.36 15.54
N GLY A 38 0.69 -5.70 15.57
CA GLY A 38 -0.39 -5.85 14.58
C GLY A 38 -0.11 -5.22 13.21
N GLY A 39 1.17 -5.09 12.86
CA GLY A 39 1.66 -4.41 11.67
C GLY A 39 1.56 -2.89 11.77
N LEU A 40 2.31 -2.18 10.94
CA LEU A 40 2.07 -0.77 10.64
C LEU A 40 1.08 -0.69 9.48
N GLN A 41 0.10 0.20 9.59
CA GLN A 41 -0.75 0.57 8.46
C GLN A 41 -0.24 1.88 7.87
N CYS A 42 -0.24 1.97 6.54
CA CYS A 42 0.05 3.21 5.86
C CYS A 42 -0.77 3.41 4.60
N ILE A 43 -0.95 4.69 4.26
CA ILE A 43 -1.54 5.14 3.01
C ILE A 43 -0.39 5.47 2.06
N LEU A 44 -0.35 4.72 0.96
CA LEU A 44 0.56 4.93 -0.15
C LEU A 44 -0.18 5.64 -1.28
N VAL A 45 0.44 6.68 -1.83
CA VAL A 45 -0.06 7.41 -2.98
C VAL A 45 0.93 7.27 -4.13
N ASP A 46 0.40 6.90 -5.29
CA ASP A 46 1.11 6.82 -6.56
C ASP A 46 0.56 7.90 -7.50
N GLU A 47 1.48 8.70 -8.04
CA GLU A 47 1.18 9.76 -8.99
C GLU A 47 1.22 9.13 -10.39
N MET A 48 0.06 8.74 -10.91
CA MET A 48 -0.01 8.27 -12.29
C MET A 48 0.00 9.45 -13.26
N LEU A 49 0.91 9.37 -14.24
CA LEU A 49 0.85 10.14 -15.47
C LEU A 49 -0.40 9.71 -16.26
N CYS A 50 -1.52 10.38 -16.06
CA CYS A 50 -2.67 10.28 -16.95
C CYS A 50 -2.37 11.15 -18.19
N TRP A 51 -2.50 10.57 -19.39
CA TRP A 51 -2.21 11.22 -20.69
C TRP A 51 -3.18 12.36 -21.05
N SER A 52 -4.12 12.70 -20.16
CA SER A 52 -5.18 13.68 -20.38
C SER A 52 -5.53 14.37 -19.05
N ASP A 53 -4.74 15.38 -18.67
CA ASP A 53 -4.96 16.46 -17.68
C ASP A 53 -5.79 16.20 -16.41
N SER A 54 -5.92 14.94 -16.00
CA SER A 54 -6.66 14.50 -14.82
C SER A 54 -5.65 13.83 -13.90
N PHE A 55 -5.31 14.45 -12.78
CA PHE A 55 -4.33 13.89 -11.84
C PHE A 55 -4.93 12.65 -11.14
N CYS A 56 -4.72 11.47 -11.71
CA CYS A 56 -5.25 10.21 -11.22
C CYS A 56 -4.42 9.72 -10.01
N LYS A 57 -4.75 10.18 -8.81
CA LYS A 57 -4.10 9.72 -7.57
C LYS A 57 -4.57 8.30 -7.25
N ASN A 58 -3.67 7.32 -7.32
CA ASN A 58 -3.97 5.96 -6.87
C ASN A 58 -3.60 5.84 -5.40
N VAL A 59 -4.52 5.36 -4.59
CA VAL A 59 -4.33 5.26 -3.14
C VAL A 59 -4.43 3.81 -2.71
N ALA A 60 -3.40 3.30 -2.03
CA ALA A 60 -3.44 1.98 -1.40
C ALA A 60 -3.30 2.10 0.11
N ASN A 61 -4.17 1.40 0.84
CA ASN A 61 -3.96 1.11 2.25
C ASN A 61 -3.21 -0.22 2.34
N VAL A 62 -2.08 -0.23 3.02
CA VAL A 62 -1.25 -1.42 3.19
C VAL A 62 -0.94 -1.69 4.66
N SER A 63 -0.78 -2.95 5.00
CA SER A 63 -0.33 -3.41 6.32
C SER A 63 0.93 -4.26 6.18
N LYS A 64 1.91 -4.01 7.07
CA LYS A 64 3.10 -4.87 7.17
C LYS A 64 2.78 -6.10 8.01
N THR A 65 2.94 -7.28 7.45
CA THR A 65 2.87 -8.56 8.16
C THR A 65 4.27 -9.19 8.25
N THR A 66 4.42 -10.25 9.03
CA THR A 66 5.66 -11.05 9.09
C THR A 66 6.04 -11.63 7.72
N ASN A 67 5.05 -11.88 6.86
CA ASN A 67 5.22 -12.51 5.55
C ASN A 67 5.33 -11.49 4.39
N GLY A 68 5.33 -10.18 4.67
CA GLY A 68 5.48 -9.15 3.65
C GLY A 68 4.54 -7.96 3.81
N ILE A 69 4.18 -7.32 2.70
CA ILE A 69 3.22 -6.20 2.66
C ILE A 69 1.90 -6.73 2.12
N ARG A 70 0.82 -6.56 2.90
CA ARG A 70 -0.54 -6.88 2.49
C ARG A 70 -1.25 -5.61 2.06
N ILE A 71 -1.90 -5.63 0.91
CA ILE A 71 -2.79 -4.55 0.47
C ILE A 71 -4.16 -4.81 1.08
N VAL A 72 -4.67 -3.84 1.84
CA VAL A 72 -5.95 -3.90 2.56
C VAL A 72 -7.07 -3.31 1.72
N GLY A 73 -6.76 -2.32 0.88
CA GLY A 73 -7.72 -1.72 -0.05
C GLY A 73 -7.05 -0.77 -1.02
N LYS A 74 -7.69 -0.52 -2.16
CA LYS A 74 -7.25 0.41 -3.20
C LYS A 74 -8.39 1.26 -3.72
N ARG A 75 -8.08 2.48 -4.13
CA ARG A 75 -8.96 3.40 -4.85
C ARG A 75 -8.19 4.03 -6.01
#